data_AF-A0A9X4S5I8-F1
#
_entry.id   AF-A0A9X4S5I8-F1
#
_cell.length_a   1.000
_cell.length_b   1.000
_cell.length_c   1.000
_cell.angle_alpha   90.00
_cell.angle_beta   90.00
_cell.angle_gamma   90.00
#
_symmetry.space_group_name_H-M   'P 1'
#
loop_
_entity.id
_entity.type
_entity.pdbx_description
1 polymer ?
#
loop_
_entity_poly.entity_id
_entity_poly.type
_entity_poly.pdbx_seq_one_letter_code
_entity_poly.pdbx_strand_id
1 'polypeptide(L)'
;MKKISIILFMLIAICSGVVFFFYHQNAQTTKTSSSQRYITDKPSMSSSSAISSSSSSSSTEASSSSSEETDKATKAIITDYLESYVTYDLTVKSITDRATTLSKLMTADAYKTAEIQSTTDSLVAITNKWLTTKQIDTSSGNVALVSQAYQSSTVTPSASDKTRFYVELHYKETPATTKESTDKTQLLWLTVANDKVSGLDVITTK
;
A
#
# COMPACT_ATOMS: atom_id res chain seq x y z
N MET A 1 29.10 15.70 -43.61
CA MET A 1 28.66 14.62 -42.69
C MET A 1 29.20 14.81 -41.26
N LYS A 2 29.15 16.02 -40.66
CA LYS A 2 29.73 16.29 -39.33
C LYS A 2 28.71 16.67 -38.25
N LYS A 3 27.45 16.96 -38.61
CA LYS A 3 26.42 17.47 -37.68
C LYS A 3 25.67 16.36 -36.92
N ILE A 4 25.57 15.17 -37.50
CA ILE A 4 24.87 14.01 -36.90
C ILE A 4 25.66 13.43 -35.73
N SER A 5 27.00 13.50 -35.77
CA SER A 5 27.87 12.96 -34.71
C SER A 5 27.79 13.76 -33.41
N ILE A 6 27.55 15.07 -33.46
CA ILE A 6 27.47 15.93 -32.27
C ILE A 6 26.18 15.68 -31.47
N ILE A 7 25.07 15.42 -32.16
CA ILE A 7 23.77 15.14 -31.52
C ILE A 7 23.81 13.80 -30.78
N LEU A 8 24.50 12.79 -31.34
CA LEU A 8 24.63 11.48 -30.71
C LEU A 8 25.50 11.53 -29.45
N PHE A 9 26.57 12.33 -29.45
CA PHE A 9 27.43 12.53 -28.27
C PHE A 9 26.72 13.29 -27.14
N MET A 10 25.86 14.26 -27.47
CA MET A 10 25.05 14.99 -26.46
C MET A 10 24.01 14.08 -25.79
N LEU A 11 23.35 13.18 -26.54
CA LEU A 11 22.37 12.24 -25.98
C LEU A 11 22.99 11.22 -25.02
N ILE A 12 24.20 10.73 -25.33
CA ILE A 12 24.90 9.77 -24.47
C ILE A 12 25.35 10.43 -23.16
N ALA A 13 25.80 11.70 -23.20
CA ALA A 13 26.21 12.43 -22.00
C ALA A 13 25.06 12.70 -21.02
N ILE A 14 23.84 12.95 -21.53
CA ILE A 14 22.65 13.16 -20.70
C ILE A 14 22.23 11.84 -20.02
N CYS A 15 22.27 10.72 -20.73
CA CYS A 15 21.95 9.41 -20.15
C CYS A 15 22.91 9.02 -19.01
N SER A 16 24.20 9.33 -19.12
CA SER A 16 25.16 9.05 -18.03
C SER A 16 24.96 9.93 -16.78
N GLY A 17 24.48 11.16 -16.93
CA GLY A 17 24.23 12.07 -15.80
C GLY A 17 23.04 11.64 -14.93
N VAL A 18 22.00 11.10 -15.54
CA VAL A 18 20.81 10.62 -14.81
C VAL A 18 21.13 9.35 -14.01
N VAL A 19 21.90 8.41 -14.59
CA VAL A 19 22.29 7.17 -13.88
C VAL A 19 23.21 7.46 -12.69
N PHE A 20 24.13 8.42 -12.79
CA PHE A 20 25.02 8.77 -11.69
C PHE A 20 24.27 9.43 -10.51
N PHE A 21 23.25 10.25 -10.77
CA PHE A 21 22.42 10.86 -9.72
C PHE A 21 21.58 9.82 -8.95
N PHE A 22 21.03 8.82 -9.67
CA PHE A 22 20.29 7.73 -9.02
C PHE A 22 21.19 6.79 -8.21
N TYR A 23 22.43 6.54 -8.65
CA TYR A 23 23.36 5.69 -7.89
C TYR A 23 23.88 6.36 -6.60
N HIS A 24 24.02 7.70 -6.59
CA HIS A 24 24.54 8.42 -5.43
C HIS A 24 23.50 8.68 -4.32
N GLN A 25 22.19 8.68 -4.63
CA GLN A 25 21.13 8.80 -3.60
C GLN A 25 20.91 7.49 -2.83
N ASN A 26 21.11 6.33 -3.45
CA ASN A 26 20.96 5.03 -2.78
C ASN A 26 22.10 4.71 -1.79
N ALA A 27 23.18 5.48 -1.75
CA ALA A 27 24.35 5.21 -0.92
C ALA A 27 24.33 5.90 0.47
N GLN A 28 23.30 6.66 0.84
CA GLN A 28 23.31 7.46 2.09
C GLN A 28 22.30 7.09 3.17
N THR A 29 21.50 6.03 3.04
CA THR A 29 20.57 5.61 4.10
C THR A 29 21.01 4.32 4.79
N THR A 30 22.16 4.34 5.44
CA THR A 30 22.46 3.42 6.55
C THR A 30 22.97 4.21 7.75
N LYS A 31 22.03 4.70 8.57
CA LYS A 31 22.30 5.09 9.96
C LYS A 31 21.26 4.44 10.88
N THR A 32 21.69 3.31 11.44
CA THR A 32 21.53 2.90 12.84
C THR A 32 20.21 3.31 13.53
N SER A 33 19.20 2.43 13.50
CA SER A 33 18.13 2.46 14.49
C SER A 33 18.44 1.45 15.60
N SER A 34 18.78 2.00 16.76
CA SER A 34 19.01 1.33 18.03
C SER A 34 17.75 0.54 18.46
N SER A 35 17.92 -0.75 18.75
CA SER A 35 16.88 -1.59 19.35
C SER A 35 16.59 -1.14 20.78
N GLN A 36 15.46 -0.47 21.02
CA GLN A 36 14.89 -0.41 22.36
C GLN A 36 14.16 -1.72 22.65
N ARG A 37 14.74 -2.50 23.58
CA ARG A 37 14.14 -3.68 24.19
C ARG A 37 12.89 -3.27 24.99
N TYR A 38 11.75 -3.87 24.70
CA TYR A 38 10.63 -3.91 25.65
C TYR A 38 10.93 -4.99 26.70
N ILE A 39 11.04 -4.57 27.96
CA ILE A 39 11.06 -5.44 29.13
C ILE A 39 9.60 -5.77 29.46
N THR A 40 9.19 -7.01 29.25
CA THR A 40 7.93 -7.53 29.81
C THR A 40 8.26 -8.21 31.13
N ASP A 41 8.10 -7.47 32.23
CA ASP A 41 8.06 -8.05 33.56
C ASP A 41 6.77 -8.88 33.70
N LYS A 42 6.95 -10.19 33.92
CA LYS A 42 5.89 -11.08 34.38
C LYS A 42 5.67 -10.86 35.87
N PRO A 43 4.44 -10.57 36.34
CA PRO A 43 4.11 -10.81 37.73
C PRO A 43 3.65 -12.28 37.89
N SER A 44 4.54 -13.06 38.51
CA SER A 44 4.22 -14.30 39.21
C SER A 44 3.24 -14.00 40.35
N MET A 45 2.12 -14.72 40.43
CA MET A 45 1.31 -14.78 41.65
C MET A 45 0.93 -16.23 41.95
N SER A 46 1.57 -16.77 42.98
CA SER A 46 1.15 -17.96 43.70
C SER A 46 0.41 -17.53 44.97
N SER A 47 -0.86 -17.93 45.07
CA SER A 47 -1.62 -18.36 46.25
C SER A 47 -1.31 -17.76 47.65
N SER A 48 -2.32 -17.10 48.26
CA SER A 48 -2.96 -17.56 49.53
C SER A 48 -4.15 -16.67 49.94
N SER A 49 -5.04 -17.30 50.70
CA SER A 49 -6.46 -17.02 50.95
C SER A 49 -6.81 -15.90 51.95
N ALA A 50 -8.09 -15.48 51.88
CA ALA A 50 -9.08 -15.38 52.99
C ALA A 50 -9.72 -14.01 53.33
N ILE A 51 -11.05 -13.97 53.13
CA ILE A 51 -12.14 -13.40 53.98
C ILE A 51 -12.51 -11.90 53.86
N SER A 52 -13.68 -11.70 53.23
CA SER A 52 -14.88 -10.91 53.58
C SER A 52 -14.78 -9.47 54.09
N SER A 53 -15.42 -8.53 53.38
CA SER A 53 -16.63 -7.82 53.85
C SER A 53 -17.18 -6.85 52.80
N SER A 54 -18.50 -6.81 52.73
CA SER A 54 -19.37 -5.99 51.89
C SER A 54 -19.30 -4.49 52.22
N SER A 55 -19.35 -3.63 51.20
CA SER A 55 -20.27 -2.48 51.19
C SER A 55 -20.42 -1.89 49.79
N SER A 56 -21.67 -1.77 49.39
CA SER A 56 -22.18 -1.08 48.22
C SER A 56 -21.97 0.43 48.31
N SER A 57 -21.44 1.05 47.26
CA SER A 57 -21.84 2.41 46.89
C SER A 57 -21.65 2.62 45.39
N SER A 58 -22.76 2.97 44.76
CA SER A 58 -22.90 3.44 43.40
C SER A 58 -22.11 4.72 43.16
N SER A 59 -21.35 4.77 42.07
CA SER A 59 -20.96 6.03 41.44
C SER A 59 -20.86 5.77 39.94
N THR A 60 -21.94 6.12 39.26
CA THR A 60 -22.09 6.15 37.81
C THR A 60 -21.25 7.30 37.29
N GLU A 61 -19.97 7.07 37.02
CA GLU A 61 -19.16 7.98 36.24
C GLU A 61 -19.09 7.42 34.82
N ALA A 62 -19.99 7.95 33.99
CA ALA A 62 -19.89 7.85 32.54
C ALA A 62 -18.63 8.59 32.09
N SER A 63 -17.47 7.96 32.22
CA SER A 63 -16.28 8.37 31.50
C SER A 63 -16.48 7.93 30.05
N SER A 64 -16.86 8.91 29.24
CA SER A 64 -16.92 8.88 27.79
C SER A 64 -15.75 8.08 27.23
N SER A 65 -16.00 6.84 26.81
CA SER A 65 -15.12 6.17 25.87
C SER A 65 -15.29 6.90 24.55
N SER A 66 -14.47 7.92 24.31
CA SER A 66 -14.24 8.43 22.96
C SER A 66 -13.53 7.33 22.17
N SER A 67 -14.27 6.29 21.79
CA SER A 67 -13.99 5.63 20.53
C SER A 67 -14.14 6.73 19.50
N GLU A 68 -13.02 7.23 18.99
CA GLU A 68 -13.01 8.03 17.77
C GLU A 68 -13.55 7.12 16.67
N GLU A 69 -14.87 7.09 16.51
CA GLU A 69 -15.50 6.51 15.34
C GLU A 69 -14.94 7.28 14.15
N THR A 70 -14.15 6.58 13.32
CA THR A 70 -13.79 7.12 12.02
C THR A 70 -15.06 7.55 11.31
N ASP A 71 -15.07 8.79 10.84
CA ASP A 71 -16.22 9.30 10.11
C ASP A 71 -16.58 8.36 8.96
N LYS A 72 -17.88 8.08 8.83
CA LYS A 72 -18.40 7.10 7.87
C LYS A 72 -18.04 7.48 6.44
N ALA A 73 -17.97 8.78 6.13
CA ALA A 73 -17.59 9.27 4.81
C ALA A 73 -16.11 8.95 4.51
N THR A 74 -15.21 9.21 5.45
CA THR A 74 -13.77 8.89 5.29
C THR A 74 -13.54 7.40 5.10
N LYS A 75 -14.24 6.55 5.86
CA LYS A 75 -14.19 5.09 5.66
C LYS A 75 -14.63 4.69 4.24
N ALA A 76 -15.69 5.29 3.72
CA ALA A 76 -16.15 5.02 2.36
C ALA A 76 -15.09 5.42 1.31
N ILE A 77 -14.48 6.61 1.45
CA ILE A 77 -13.39 7.07 0.55
C ILE A 77 -12.22 6.07 0.56
N ILE A 78 -11.82 5.60 1.75
CA ILE A 78 -10.73 4.63 1.90
C ILE A 78 -11.11 3.30 1.25
N THR A 79 -12.32 2.79 1.48
CA THR A 79 -12.78 1.54 0.88
C THR A 79 -12.85 1.62 -0.64
N ASP A 80 -13.44 2.68 -1.21
CA ASP A 80 -13.52 2.89 -2.67
C ASP A 80 -12.12 2.95 -3.31
N TYR A 81 -11.18 3.61 -2.63
CA TYR A 81 -9.78 3.64 -3.04
C TYR A 81 -9.16 2.24 -3.01
N LEU A 82 -9.29 1.51 -1.90
CA LEU A 82 -8.66 0.20 -1.72
C LEU A 82 -9.21 -0.82 -2.73
N GLU A 83 -10.53 -0.85 -2.93
CA GLU A 83 -11.17 -1.69 -3.94
C GLU A 83 -10.59 -1.42 -5.32
N SER A 84 -10.50 -0.15 -5.71
CA SER A 84 -9.90 0.26 -6.99
C SER A 84 -8.41 -0.03 -7.05
N TYR A 85 -7.68 0.09 -5.93
CA TYR A 85 -6.23 -0.04 -5.88
C TYR A 85 -5.80 -1.48 -6.13
N VAL A 86 -6.51 -2.49 -5.63
CA VAL A 86 -6.12 -3.89 -5.82
C VAL A 86 -6.99 -4.67 -6.80
N THR A 87 -8.12 -4.14 -7.27
CA THR A 87 -8.98 -4.92 -8.16
C THR A 87 -8.67 -4.65 -9.63
N TYR A 88 -8.27 -5.68 -10.37
CA TYR A 88 -8.21 -5.66 -11.83
C TYR A 88 -8.16 -7.07 -12.42
N ASP A 89 -8.60 -7.19 -13.67
CA ASP A 89 -8.35 -8.35 -14.52
C ASP A 89 -7.23 -8.03 -15.52
N LEU A 90 -6.53 -9.05 -16.03
CA LEU A 90 -5.49 -8.93 -17.06
C LEU A 90 -6.11 -8.67 -18.44
N THR A 91 -6.82 -7.55 -18.54
CA THR A 91 -7.40 -7.00 -19.75
C THR A 91 -7.04 -5.52 -19.83
N VAL A 92 -6.76 -5.03 -21.03
CA VAL A 92 -6.40 -3.61 -21.22
C VAL A 92 -7.45 -2.69 -20.63
N LYS A 93 -8.73 -2.99 -20.84
CA LYS A 93 -9.86 -2.21 -20.32
C LYS A 93 -9.86 -2.16 -18.80
N SER A 94 -9.79 -3.31 -18.11
CA SER A 94 -9.81 -3.33 -16.64
C SER A 94 -8.63 -2.55 -16.04
N ILE A 95 -7.44 -2.70 -16.62
CA ILE A 95 -6.21 -2.02 -16.17
C ILE A 95 -6.30 -0.49 -16.38
N THR A 96 -6.84 -0.03 -17.50
CA THR A 96 -7.01 1.42 -17.77
C THR A 96 -8.17 2.04 -16.99
N ASP A 97 -9.27 1.32 -16.81
CA ASP A 97 -10.38 1.76 -15.97
C ASP A 97 -9.93 1.93 -14.52
N ARG A 98 -9.15 0.99 -13.98
CA ARG A 98 -8.51 1.10 -12.66
C ARG A 98 -7.70 2.39 -12.54
N ALA A 99 -6.81 2.65 -13.50
CA ALA A 99 -5.97 3.86 -13.49
C ALA A 99 -6.81 5.14 -13.52
N THR A 100 -7.87 5.14 -14.32
CA THR A 100 -8.81 6.27 -14.45
C THR A 100 -9.56 6.51 -13.15
N THR A 101 -10.04 5.46 -12.50
CA THR A 101 -10.73 5.57 -11.20
C THR A 101 -9.79 6.08 -10.11
N LEU A 102 -8.58 5.53 -10.02
CA LEU A 102 -7.58 5.98 -9.05
C LEU A 102 -7.20 7.45 -9.22
N SER A 103 -7.15 7.97 -10.46
CA SER A 103 -6.89 9.40 -10.71
C SER A 103 -7.96 10.33 -10.12
N LYS A 104 -9.19 9.84 -9.94
CA LYS A 104 -10.29 10.59 -9.32
C LYS A 104 -10.23 10.53 -7.81
N LEU A 105 -9.87 9.36 -7.26
CA LEU A 105 -9.83 9.08 -5.82
C LEU A 105 -8.57 9.60 -5.12
N MET A 106 -7.49 9.86 -5.87
CA MET A 106 -6.22 10.34 -5.34
C MET A 106 -6.01 11.83 -5.62
N THR A 107 -5.13 12.47 -4.84
CA THR A 107 -4.51 13.73 -5.24
C THR A 107 -3.55 13.49 -6.41
N ALA A 108 -3.27 14.54 -7.21
CA ALA A 108 -2.37 14.42 -8.35
C ALA A 108 -0.95 13.97 -7.93
N ASP A 109 -0.45 14.49 -6.81
CA ASP A 109 0.87 14.15 -6.29
C ASP A 109 0.93 12.70 -5.79
N ALA A 110 -0.11 12.23 -5.09
CA ALA A 110 -0.19 10.85 -4.62
C ALA A 110 -0.28 9.87 -5.80
N TYR A 111 -1.10 10.19 -6.81
CA TYR A 111 -1.24 9.39 -8.02
C TYR A 111 0.10 9.23 -8.76
N LYS A 112 0.86 10.33 -8.87
CA LYS A 112 2.18 10.35 -9.50
C LYS A 112 3.21 9.59 -8.66
N THR A 113 3.23 9.82 -7.35
CA THR A 113 4.22 9.21 -6.43
C THR A 113 4.03 7.71 -6.29
N ALA A 114 2.78 7.23 -6.33
CA ALA A 114 2.45 5.80 -6.36
C ALA A 114 2.68 5.16 -7.74
N GLU A 115 3.20 5.92 -8.72
CA GLU A 115 3.53 5.45 -10.07
C GLU A 115 2.37 4.72 -10.78
N ILE A 116 1.13 5.14 -10.53
CA ILE A 116 -0.07 4.43 -11.02
C ILE A 116 -0.05 4.34 -12.55
N GLN A 117 0.25 5.45 -13.25
CA GLN A 117 0.31 5.45 -14.72
C GLN A 117 1.41 4.53 -15.26
N SER A 118 2.62 4.59 -14.69
CA SER A 118 3.76 3.75 -15.13
C SER A 118 3.45 2.26 -14.95
N THR A 119 2.84 1.91 -13.81
CA THR A 119 2.39 0.54 -13.52
C THR A 119 1.31 0.10 -14.50
N THR A 120 0.33 0.96 -14.78
CA THR A 120 -0.72 0.73 -15.78
C THR A 120 -0.14 0.48 -17.16
N ASP A 121 0.78 1.32 -17.63
CA ASP A 121 1.41 1.17 -18.94
C ASP A 121 2.18 -0.16 -19.05
N SER A 122 2.90 -0.53 -17.98
CA SER A 122 3.62 -1.80 -17.87
C SER A 122 2.66 -3.00 -17.93
N LEU A 123 1.57 -2.97 -17.17
CA LEU A 123 0.55 -4.02 -17.16
C LEU A 123 -0.17 -4.14 -18.51
N VAL A 124 -0.46 -3.03 -19.19
CA VAL A 124 -1.03 -3.03 -20.54
C VAL A 124 -0.05 -3.66 -21.53
N ALA A 125 1.24 -3.33 -21.46
CA ALA A 125 2.25 -3.92 -22.33
C ALA A 125 2.37 -5.45 -22.12
N ILE A 126 2.39 -5.90 -20.85
CA ILE A 126 2.39 -7.33 -20.49
C ILE A 126 1.12 -8.01 -21.02
N THR A 127 -0.04 -7.39 -20.83
CA THR A 127 -1.34 -7.92 -21.30
C THR A 127 -1.35 -8.08 -22.81
N ASN A 128 -0.91 -7.06 -23.55
CA ASN A 128 -0.84 -7.13 -25.01
C ASN A 128 0.13 -8.20 -25.49
N LYS A 129 1.33 -8.28 -24.90
CA LYS A 129 2.32 -9.33 -25.21
C LYS A 129 1.70 -10.71 -24.97
N TRP A 130 1.06 -10.93 -23.83
CA TRP A 130 0.38 -12.18 -23.50
C TRP A 130 -0.72 -12.53 -24.50
N LEU A 131 -1.59 -11.57 -24.85
CA LEU A 131 -2.68 -11.80 -25.81
C LEU A 131 -2.15 -12.27 -27.16
N THR A 132 -1.01 -11.74 -27.61
CA THR A 132 -0.36 -12.07 -28.89
C THR A 132 0.47 -13.37 -28.83
N THR A 133 1.29 -13.58 -27.80
CA THR A 133 2.29 -14.66 -27.79
C THR A 133 1.86 -15.89 -27.00
N LYS A 134 0.89 -15.76 -26.07
CA LYS A 134 0.57 -16.77 -25.06
C LYS A 134 1.78 -17.23 -24.23
N GLN A 135 2.82 -16.41 -24.14
CA GLN A 135 4.01 -16.69 -23.33
C GLN A 135 4.04 -15.75 -22.12
N ILE A 136 4.17 -16.35 -20.93
CA ILE A 136 4.41 -15.61 -19.69
C ILE A 136 5.90 -15.32 -19.63
N ASP A 137 6.29 -14.06 -19.74
CA ASP A 137 7.68 -13.64 -19.51
C ASP A 137 7.91 -13.59 -18.00
N THR A 138 8.43 -14.67 -17.44
CA THR A 138 8.75 -14.77 -16.00
C THR A 138 10.12 -14.16 -15.66
N SER A 139 10.90 -13.76 -16.67
CA SER A 139 12.27 -13.27 -16.54
C SER A 139 12.36 -11.92 -15.83
N SER A 140 11.26 -11.16 -15.83
CA SER A 140 11.16 -9.84 -15.19
C SER A 140 10.79 -9.88 -13.70
N GLY A 141 10.66 -11.05 -13.07
CA GLY A 141 10.36 -11.18 -11.64
C GLY A 141 8.93 -10.82 -11.22
N ASN A 142 8.15 -10.16 -12.07
CA ASN A 142 6.71 -9.97 -11.87
C ASN A 142 5.97 -11.26 -12.25
N VAL A 143 5.26 -11.86 -11.28
CA VAL A 143 4.30 -12.92 -11.56
C VAL A 143 3.20 -12.32 -12.43
N ALA A 144 3.01 -12.81 -13.65
CA ALA A 144 1.88 -12.39 -14.46
C ALA A 144 0.60 -12.89 -13.80
N LEU A 145 -0.14 -11.99 -13.15
CA LEU A 145 -1.44 -12.26 -12.55
C LEU A 145 -2.52 -12.14 -13.62
N VAL A 146 -3.48 -13.08 -13.66
CA VAL A 146 -4.70 -12.98 -14.46
C VAL A 146 -5.68 -12.01 -13.81
N SER A 147 -5.68 -11.94 -12.49
CA SER A 147 -6.54 -11.04 -11.74
C SER A 147 -6.00 -10.77 -10.35
N GLN A 148 -6.33 -9.59 -9.84
CA GLN A 148 -6.32 -9.28 -8.42
C GLN A 148 -7.73 -8.83 -8.01
N ALA A 149 -8.19 -9.26 -6.84
CA ALA A 149 -9.53 -8.96 -6.37
C ALA A 149 -9.54 -8.60 -4.89
N TYR A 150 -10.09 -7.43 -4.58
CA TYR A 150 -10.36 -7.03 -3.20
C TYR A 150 -11.22 -8.07 -2.47
N GLN A 151 -10.96 -8.27 -1.17
CA GLN A 151 -11.80 -9.10 -0.30
C GLN A 151 -12.36 -8.27 0.85
N SER A 152 -11.49 -7.65 1.63
CA SER A 152 -11.89 -6.86 2.80
C SER A 152 -10.75 -5.94 3.24
N SER A 153 -11.08 -4.99 4.10
CA SER A 153 -10.08 -4.17 4.78
C SER A 153 -10.52 -3.82 6.19
N THR A 154 -9.55 -3.74 7.08
CA THR A 154 -9.72 -3.14 8.41
C THR A 154 -9.02 -1.80 8.41
N VAL A 155 -9.74 -0.75 8.80
CA VAL A 155 -9.24 0.64 8.80
C VAL A 155 -9.25 1.17 10.22
N THR A 156 -8.06 1.52 10.72
CA THR A 156 -7.84 2.05 12.07
C THR A 156 -7.20 3.43 12.00
N PRO A 157 -7.84 4.49 12.53
CA PRO A 157 -7.24 5.82 12.59
C PRO A 157 -5.93 5.84 13.37
N SER A 158 -4.98 6.67 12.94
CA SER A 158 -3.77 6.94 13.72
C SER A 158 -4.12 7.80 14.94
N ALA A 159 -3.59 7.42 16.10
CA ALA A 159 -3.71 8.22 17.32
C ALA A 159 -2.96 9.56 17.23
N SER A 160 -1.95 9.68 16.37
CA SER A 160 -1.12 10.88 16.22
C SER A 160 -1.58 11.83 15.11
N ASP A 161 -2.40 11.36 14.17
CA ASP A 161 -2.80 12.12 12.99
C ASP A 161 -4.17 11.65 12.49
N LYS A 162 -5.18 12.53 12.60
CA LYS A 162 -6.57 12.23 12.22
C LYS A 162 -6.76 12.03 10.71
N THR A 163 -5.79 12.42 9.90
CA THR A 163 -5.81 12.23 8.44
C THR A 163 -5.13 10.94 8.01
N ARG A 164 -4.49 10.22 8.95
CA ARG A 164 -3.71 9.01 8.66
C ARG A 164 -4.37 7.76 9.22
N PHE A 165 -4.37 6.68 8.44
CA PHE A 165 -5.08 5.44 8.73
C PHE A 165 -4.17 4.24 8.53
N TYR A 166 -4.10 3.39 9.53
CA TYR A 166 -3.51 2.06 9.41
C TYR A 166 -4.54 1.15 8.75
N VAL A 167 -4.11 0.45 7.71
CA VAL A 167 -4.97 -0.44 6.93
C VAL A 167 -4.36 -1.83 6.88
N GLU A 168 -5.18 -2.81 7.24
CA GLU A 168 -4.95 -4.21 6.91
C GLU A 168 -5.86 -4.58 5.74
N LEU A 169 -5.28 -4.75 4.56
CA LEU A 169 -5.96 -5.00 3.29
C LEU A 169 -5.83 -6.48 2.93
N HIS A 170 -6.95 -7.14 2.69
CA HIS A 170 -7.01 -8.50 2.19
C HIS A 170 -7.50 -8.54 0.75
N TYR A 171 -6.78 -9.28 -0.08
CA TYR A 171 -7.11 -9.43 -1.50
C TYR A 171 -6.64 -10.80 -2.00
N LYS A 172 -7.12 -11.20 -3.18
CA LYS A 172 -6.73 -12.43 -3.85
C LYS A 172 -5.91 -12.13 -5.08
N GLU A 173 -4.85 -12.90 -5.29
CA GLU A 173 -4.07 -12.91 -6.52
C GLU A 173 -4.28 -14.24 -7.24
N THR A 174 -4.58 -14.19 -8.53
CA THR A 174 -4.72 -15.38 -9.38
C THR A 174 -3.61 -15.37 -10.44
N PRO A 175 -2.54 -16.18 -10.29
CA PRO A 175 -1.46 -16.24 -11.26
C PRO A 175 -1.92 -16.84 -12.60
N ALA A 176 -1.31 -16.41 -13.71
CA ALA A 176 -1.58 -16.94 -15.04
C ALA A 176 -1.09 -18.37 -15.26
N THR A 177 -0.11 -18.81 -14.47
CA THR A 177 0.47 -20.16 -14.52
C THR A 177 -0.44 -21.20 -13.88
N THR A 178 -0.80 -21.00 -12.61
CA THR A 178 -1.56 -21.99 -11.82
C THR A 178 -3.07 -21.81 -11.96
N LYS A 179 -3.52 -20.57 -12.19
CA LYS A 179 -4.95 -20.17 -12.14
C LYS A 179 -5.64 -20.47 -10.80
N GLU A 180 -4.85 -20.73 -9.77
CA GLU A 180 -5.32 -20.92 -8.40
C GLU A 180 -5.18 -19.60 -7.66
N SER A 181 -6.29 -19.13 -7.07
CA SER A 181 -6.29 -17.89 -6.30
C SER A 181 -5.63 -18.10 -4.95
N THR A 182 -4.75 -17.18 -4.57
CA THR A 182 -4.08 -17.14 -3.28
C THR A 182 -4.47 -15.89 -2.52
N ASP A 183 -4.74 -16.03 -1.22
CA ASP A 183 -5.01 -14.89 -0.34
C ASP A 183 -3.72 -14.15 -0.02
N LYS A 184 -3.83 -12.82 0.00
CA LYS A 184 -2.76 -11.87 0.33
C LYS A 184 -3.24 -10.90 1.39
N THR A 185 -2.29 -10.51 2.24
CA THR A 185 -2.52 -9.44 3.22
C THR A 185 -1.46 -8.37 3.04
N GLN A 186 -1.89 -7.14 2.84
CA GLN A 186 -1.03 -5.96 2.78
C GLN A 186 -1.31 -5.03 3.96
N LEU A 187 -0.26 -4.65 4.66
CA LEU A 187 -0.32 -3.66 5.74
C LEU A 187 0.23 -2.34 5.19
N LEU A 188 -0.53 -1.26 5.35
CA LEU A 188 -0.17 0.04 4.78
C LEU A 188 -0.71 1.20 5.63
N TRP A 189 -0.08 2.37 5.48
CA TRP A 189 -0.63 3.64 5.92
C TRP A 189 -1.26 4.37 4.74
N LEU A 190 -2.48 4.88 4.92
CA LEU A 190 -3.10 5.84 4.01
C LEU A 190 -3.20 7.20 4.67
N THR A 191 -3.03 8.24 3.87
CA THR A 191 -3.37 9.62 4.27
C THR A 191 -4.52 10.11 3.40
N VAL A 192 -5.52 10.72 4.00
CA VAL A 192 -6.69 11.29 3.32
C VAL A 192 -6.72 12.80 3.56
N ALA A 193 -6.79 13.58 2.48
CA ALA A 193 -6.94 15.02 2.53
C ALA A 193 -7.90 15.49 1.44
N ASN A 194 -8.84 16.40 1.79
CA ASN A 194 -9.84 16.95 0.87
C ASN A 194 -10.60 15.85 0.11
N ASP A 195 -11.14 14.88 0.86
CA ASP A 195 -11.91 13.73 0.36
C ASP A 195 -11.19 12.84 -0.66
N LYS A 196 -9.84 12.88 -0.66
CA LYS A 196 -8.98 12.11 -1.56
C LYS A 196 -7.82 11.47 -0.82
N VAL A 197 -7.32 10.36 -1.34
CA VAL A 197 -6.06 9.76 -0.87
C VAL A 197 -4.89 10.64 -1.31
N SER A 198 -4.14 11.15 -0.34
CA SER A 198 -3.00 12.03 -0.54
C SER A 198 -1.65 11.38 -0.24
N GLY A 199 -1.65 10.16 0.30
CA GLY A 199 -0.43 9.40 0.58
C GLY A 199 -0.71 7.92 0.80
N LEU A 200 0.26 7.09 0.43
CA LEU A 200 0.26 5.64 0.60
C LEU A 200 1.67 5.20 0.98
N ASP A 201 1.80 4.53 2.12
CA ASP A 201 3.05 3.89 2.55
C ASP A 201 2.79 2.40 2.79
N VAL A 202 3.32 1.53 1.93
CA VAL A 202 3.24 0.07 2.16
C VAL A 202 4.25 -0.32 3.24
N ILE A 203 3.76 -0.97 4.30
CA ILE A 203 4.59 -1.47 5.41
C ILE A 203 5.10 -2.86 5.07
N THR A 204 4.20 -3.76 4.68
CA THR A 204 4.55 -5.14 4.31
C THR A 204 3.43 -5.78 3.49
N THR A 205 3.79 -6.79 2.70
CA THR A 205 2.87 -7.68 2.00
C THR A 205 3.22 -9.11 2.40
N LYS A 206 2.21 -9.91 2.73
CA LYS A 206 2.31 -11.32 3.14
C LYS A 206 1.52 -12.20 2.18
#